data_AF-A0AAU9PXR3-F1
#
_entry.id   AF-A0AAU9PXR3-F1
#
_cell.length_a   1.000
_cell.length_b   1.000
_cell.length_c   1.000
_cell.angle_alpha   90.00
_cell.angle_beta   90.00
_cell.angle_gamma   90.00
#
_symmetry.space_group_name_H-M   'P 1'
#
loop_
_entity.id
_entity.type
_entity.pdbx_description
1 polymer ?
#
loop_
_entity_poly.entity_id
_entity_poly.type
_entity_poly.pdbx_seq_one_letter_code
_entity_poly.pdbx_strand_id
1 'polypeptide(L)'
;MKSQLSSSVFLLVLTLTFSVSMASLSSLNGSKDFISCIQSNSTNVTSISQHIFTPINASFLPVWQVAVQNIRLLKPSTPKPSVIVTPVEVTLIQTTLFCAKKYGYEIRIRSGGHDFEGLSYTSDVPFVMIDFTNMRRMEEYSETAIPYPHRAEVDLEYFFNHPQSIPVF
;
A
#
# COMPACT_ATOMS: atom_id res chain seq x y z
N MET A 1 26.69 20.13 -37.25
CA MET A 1 25.35 20.12 -36.59
C MET A 1 24.85 18.71 -36.26
N LYS A 2 24.99 17.68 -37.12
CA LYS A 2 24.54 16.29 -36.83
C LYS A 2 25.21 15.63 -35.61
N SER A 3 26.52 15.81 -35.38
CA SER A 3 27.20 15.20 -34.22
C SER A 3 26.87 15.88 -32.88
N GLN A 4 26.63 17.20 -32.90
CA GLN A 4 26.21 17.97 -31.71
C GLN A 4 24.80 17.56 -31.25
N LEU A 5 23.89 17.31 -32.20
CA LEU A 5 22.55 16.78 -31.92
C LEU A 5 22.61 15.36 -31.33
N SER A 6 23.50 14.50 -31.87
CA SER A 6 23.73 13.14 -31.36
C SER A 6 24.29 13.12 -29.94
N SER A 7 25.25 14.00 -29.63
CA SER A 7 25.84 14.13 -28.29
C SER A 7 24.84 14.65 -27.26
N SER A 8 24.01 15.63 -27.63
CA SER A 8 22.94 16.16 -26.76
C SER A 8 21.87 15.11 -26.46
N VAL A 9 21.47 14.30 -27.44
CA VAL A 9 20.51 13.19 -27.24
C VAL A 9 21.11 12.11 -26.34
N PHE A 10 22.38 11.76 -26.51
CA PHE A 10 23.06 10.78 -25.65
C PHE A 10 23.12 11.23 -24.18
N LEU A 11 23.48 12.50 -23.94
CA LEU A 11 23.48 13.08 -22.60
C LEU A 11 22.07 13.09 -21.98
N LEU A 12 21.04 13.43 -22.77
CA LEU A 12 19.64 13.39 -22.32
C LEU A 12 19.23 11.97 -21.89
N VAL A 13 19.52 10.96 -22.71
CA VAL A 13 19.22 9.56 -22.40
C VAL A 13 19.94 9.11 -21.12
N LEU A 14 21.21 9.47 -20.95
CA LEU A 14 21.98 9.14 -19.75
C LEU A 14 21.40 9.80 -18.48
N THR A 15 20.95 11.06 -18.57
CA THR A 15 20.29 11.74 -17.45
C THR A 15 18.93 11.13 -17.10
N LEU A 16 18.15 10.69 -18.10
CA LEU A 16 16.88 10.02 -17.88
C LEU A 16 17.07 8.67 -17.19
N THR A 17 18.02 7.85 -17.66
CA THR A 17 18.26 6.51 -17.07
C THR A 17 18.76 6.61 -15.64
N PHE A 18 19.61 7.58 -15.33
CA PHE A 18 20.08 7.84 -13.97
C PHE A 18 18.94 8.30 -13.05
N SER A 19 18.05 9.18 -13.55
CA SER A 19 16.90 9.67 -12.78
C SER A 19 15.92 8.55 -12.42
N VAL A 20 15.63 7.64 -13.36
CA VAL A 20 14.76 6.47 -13.12
C VAL A 20 15.37 5.52 -12.11
N SER A 21 16.69 5.29 -12.17
CA SER A 21 17.39 4.43 -11.22
C SER A 21 17.32 4.99 -9.79
N MET A 22 17.57 6.30 -9.61
CA MET A 22 17.47 6.97 -8.31
C MET A 22 16.05 6.94 -7.74
N ALA A 23 15.02 7.16 -8.56
CA ALA A 23 13.62 7.07 -8.12
C ALA A 23 13.25 5.67 -7.61
N SER A 24 13.72 4.62 -8.31
CA SER A 24 13.48 3.23 -7.89
C SER A 24 14.13 2.88 -6.55
N LEU A 25 15.37 3.34 -6.32
CA LEU A 25 16.08 3.14 -5.05
C LEU A 25 15.40 3.90 -3.90
N SER A 26 14.89 5.10 -4.17
CA SER A 26 14.14 5.89 -3.20
C SER A 26 12.87 5.20 -2.76
N SER A 27 12.11 4.61 -3.70
CA SER A 27 10.89 3.85 -3.41
C SER A 27 11.18 2.57 -2.60
N LEU A 28 12.24 1.84 -2.94
CA LEU A 28 12.70 0.68 -2.17
C LEU A 28 13.11 1.10 -0.75
N ASN A 29 13.87 2.18 -0.63
CA ASN A 29 14.28 2.73 0.65
C ASN A 29 13.09 3.20 1.50
N GLY A 30 12.08 3.84 0.90
CA GLY A 30 10.85 4.21 1.60
C GLY A 30 10.10 2.99 2.12
N SER A 31 10.00 1.92 1.32
CA SER A 31 9.28 0.70 1.71
C SER A 31 9.95 -0.01 2.89
N LYS A 32 11.29 -0.08 2.94
CA LYS A 32 12.00 -0.66 4.10
C LYS A 32 11.77 0.18 5.37
N ASP A 33 11.80 1.50 5.28
CA ASP A 33 11.70 2.38 6.44
C ASP A 33 10.27 2.35 7.01
N PHE A 34 9.28 2.26 6.11
CA PHE A 34 7.90 2.00 6.44
C PHE A 34 7.70 0.66 7.15
N ILE A 35 8.26 -0.43 6.61
CA ILE A 35 8.15 -1.77 7.23
C ILE A 35 8.83 -1.79 8.60
N SER A 36 10.03 -1.21 8.72
CA SER A 36 10.73 -1.10 10.00
C SER A 36 9.94 -0.28 11.03
N CYS A 37 9.20 0.76 10.60
CA CYS A 37 8.27 1.47 11.47
C CYS A 37 7.13 0.57 11.95
N ILE A 38 6.53 -0.25 11.08
CA ILE A 38 5.48 -1.18 11.51
C ILE A 38 6.03 -2.19 12.53
N GLN A 39 7.20 -2.77 12.24
CA GLN A 39 7.81 -3.78 13.10
C GLN A 39 8.21 -3.22 14.47
N SER A 40 8.74 -2.00 14.53
CA SER A 40 9.12 -1.35 15.80
C SER A 40 7.92 -0.93 16.65
N ASN A 41 6.75 -0.71 16.04
CA ASN A 41 5.50 -0.38 16.72
C ASN A 41 4.56 -1.59 16.84
N SER A 42 5.12 -2.81 16.80
CA SER A 42 4.40 -4.06 16.95
C SER A 42 4.93 -4.88 18.12
N THR A 43 4.03 -5.51 18.86
CA THR A 43 4.37 -6.45 19.94
C THR A 43 4.71 -7.85 19.43
N ASN A 44 4.34 -8.21 18.19
CA ASN A 44 4.53 -9.56 17.64
C ASN A 44 4.98 -9.53 16.18
N VAL A 45 6.25 -9.18 15.97
CA VAL A 45 6.86 -8.96 14.65
C VAL A 45 6.72 -10.15 13.71
N THR A 46 6.90 -11.38 14.21
CA THR A 46 6.78 -12.60 13.42
C THR A 46 5.35 -12.78 12.90
N SER A 47 4.35 -12.55 13.77
CA SER A 47 2.95 -12.63 13.39
C SER A 47 2.53 -11.51 12.43
N ILE A 48 3.12 -10.31 12.50
CA ILE A 48 2.75 -9.23 11.58
C ILE A 48 3.40 -9.39 10.20
N SER A 49 4.59 -9.97 10.11
CA SER A 49 5.31 -10.10 8.83
C SER A 49 4.57 -10.95 7.80
N GLN A 50 3.76 -11.93 8.22
CA GLN A 50 2.91 -12.73 7.30
C GLN A 50 1.73 -11.94 6.71
N HIS A 51 1.45 -10.74 7.25
CA HIS A 51 0.37 -9.85 6.83
C HIS A 51 0.87 -8.64 6.03
N ILE A 52 2.16 -8.60 5.70
CA ILE A 52 2.79 -7.52 4.94
C ILE A 52 3.41 -8.11 3.66
N PHE A 53 3.02 -7.57 2.51
CA PHE A 53 3.50 -8.01 1.20
C PHE A 53 4.17 -6.85 0.46
N THR A 54 5.33 -7.14 -0.10
CA THR A 54 6.12 -6.25 -0.95
C THR A 54 6.30 -6.87 -2.32
N PRO A 55 6.70 -6.12 -3.35
CA PRO A 55 6.95 -6.67 -4.69
C PRO A 55 7.97 -7.83 -4.75
N ILE A 56 8.77 -8.03 -3.69
CA ILE A 56 9.74 -9.12 -3.56
C ILE A 56 9.05 -10.44 -3.15
N ASN A 57 7.91 -10.38 -2.47
CA ASN A 57 7.17 -11.56 -2.05
C ASN A 57 6.47 -12.23 -3.25
N ALA A 58 6.63 -13.56 -3.41
CA ALA A 58 5.94 -14.31 -4.46
C ALA A 58 4.39 -14.21 -4.38
N SER A 59 3.86 -14.01 -3.17
CA SER A 59 2.43 -13.82 -2.91
C SER A 59 1.92 -12.42 -3.23
N PHE A 60 2.78 -11.44 -3.50
CA PHE A 60 2.37 -10.05 -3.71
C PHE A 60 1.38 -9.88 -4.84
N LEU A 61 1.70 -10.44 -6.01
CA LEU A 61 0.86 -10.30 -7.19
C LEU A 61 -0.48 -11.04 -7.02
N PRO A 62 -0.52 -12.30 -6.56
CA PRO A 62 -1.78 -12.97 -6.23
C PRO A 62 -2.65 -12.18 -5.22
N VAL A 63 -2.06 -11.66 -4.15
CA VAL A 63 -2.77 -10.86 -3.14
C VAL A 63 -3.31 -9.58 -3.76
N TRP A 64 -2.50 -8.85 -4.54
CA TRP A 64 -2.94 -7.62 -5.21
C TRP A 64 -4.09 -7.88 -6.19
N GLN A 65 -4.08 -9.01 -6.92
CA GLN A 65 -5.05 -9.29 -7.99
C GLN A 65 -6.35 -9.94 -7.50
N VAL A 66 -6.38 -10.54 -6.31
CA VAL A 66 -7.47 -11.43 -5.84
C VAL A 66 -8.88 -10.84 -5.95
N ALA A 67 -9.00 -9.52 -5.78
CA ALA A 67 -10.28 -8.81 -5.80
C ALA A 67 -10.36 -7.79 -6.95
N VAL A 68 -9.44 -7.80 -7.90
CA VAL A 68 -9.49 -6.90 -9.06
C VAL A 68 -10.57 -7.38 -10.02
N GLN A 69 -11.71 -6.69 -10.02
CA GLN A 69 -12.82 -7.02 -10.93
C GLN A 69 -12.60 -6.48 -12.35
N ASN A 70 -11.91 -5.34 -12.46
CA ASN A 70 -11.66 -4.69 -13.74
C ASN A 70 -10.33 -5.18 -14.35
N ILE A 71 -10.40 -6.04 -15.36
CA ILE A 71 -9.23 -6.58 -16.07
C ILE A 71 -8.29 -5.51 -16.65
N ARG A 72 -8.77 -4.28 -16.86
CA ARG A 72 -7.93 -3.17 -17.34
C ARG A 72 -6.86 -2.77 -16.33
N LEU A 73 -7.07 -3.05 -15.05
CA LEU A 73 -6.12 -2.79 -13.96
C LEU A 73 -5.02 -3.85 -13.89
N LEU A 74 -5.18 -5.01 -14.54
CA LEU A 74 -4.19 -6.10 -14.52
C LEU A 74 -3.01 -5.92 -15.49
N LYS A 75 -2.87 -4.74 -16.10
CA LYS A 75 -1.77 -4.46 -17.01
C LYS A 75 -0.43 -4.34 -16.27
N PRO A 76 0.70 -4.72 -16.89
CA PRO A 76 2.02 -4.51 -16.30
C PRO A 76 2.29 -3.04 -15.97
N SER A 77 1.77 -2.12 -16.80
CA SER A 77 1.90 -0.67 -16.65
C SER A 77 1.07 -0.07 -15.52
N THR A 78 0.10 -0.79 -14.94
CA THR A 78 -0.69 -0.26 -13.83
C THR A 78 0.20 -0.05 -12.61
N PRO A 79 0.23 1.17 -12.02
CA PRO A 79 0.92 1.43 -10.77
C PRO A 79 0.42 0.51 -9.67
N LYS A 80 1.36 -0.11 -8.95
CA LYS A 80 1.11 -1.07 -7.87
C LYS A 80 1.49 -0.43 -6.54
N PRO A 81 0.87 -0.88 -5.43
CA PRO A 81 1.24 -0.40 -4.11
C PRO A 81 2.72 -0.68 -3.82
N SER A 82 3.35 0.19 -3.04
CA SER A 82 4.70 -0.08 -2.52
C SER A 82 4.68 -1.20 -1.48
N VAL A 83 3.60 -1.27 -0.69
CA VAL A 83 3.35 -2.31 0.33
C VAL A 83 1.86 -2.61 0.40
N ILE A 84 1.50 -3.88 0.58
CA ILE A 84 0.13 -4.32 0.90
C ILE A 84 0.12 -4.83 2.33
N VAL A 85 -0.83 -4.35 3.13
CA VAL A 85 -1.07 -4.82 4.50
C VAL A 85 -2.44 -5.49 4.55
N THR A 86 -2.51 -6.74 4.99
CA THR A 86 -3.76 -7.47 5.21
C THR A 86 -3.97 -7.62 6.73
N PRO A 87 -4.50 -6.61 7.42
CA PRO A 87 -4.61 -6.65 8.87
C PRO A 87 -5.52 -7.77 9.36
N VAL A 88 -5.22 -8.32 10.53
CA VAL A 88 -6.09 -9.25 11.28
C VAL A 88 -6.49 -8.68 12.65
N GLU A 89 -5.85 -7.60 13.07
CA GLU A 89 -6.10 -6.89 14.33
C GLU A 89 -6.13 -5.37 14.06
N VAL A 90 -6.88 -4.64 14.89
CA VAL A 90 -7.00 -3.17 14.82
C VAL A 90 -5.66 -2.47 15.07
N THR A 91 -4.80 -3.07 15.88
CA THR A 91 -3.45 -2.58 16.19
C THR A 91 -2.61 -2.41 14.92
N LEU A 92 -2.62 -3.41 14.03
CA LEU A 92 -1.90 -3.35 12.76
C LEU A 92 -2.46 -2.28 11.83
N ILE A 93 -3.77 -2.00 11.88
CA ILE A 93 -4.37 -0.88 11.14
C ILE A 93 -3.78 0.45 11.64
N GLN A 94 -3.86 0.69 12.94
CA GLN A 94 -3.38 1.93 13.57
C GLN A 94 -1.89 2.18 13.28
N THR A 95 -1.06 1.15 13.47
CA THR A 95 0.37 1.22 13.18
C THR A 95 0.65 1.50 11.70
N THR A 96 -0.12 0.89 10.79
CA THR A 96 -0.01 1.13 9.35
C THR A 96 -0.32 2.58 9.00
N LEU A 97 -1.42 3.14 9.54
CA LEU A 97 -1.78 4.55 9.35
C LEU A 97 -0.69 5.50 9.84
N PHE A 98 -0.18 5.25 11.04
CA PHE A 98 0.89 6.04 11.65
C PHE A 98 2.15 6.04 10.77
N CYS A 99 2.61 4.87 10.35
CA CYS A 99 3.80 4.74 9.52
C CYS A 99 3.59 5.32 8.11
N ALA A 100 2.40 5.21 7.54
CA ALA A 100 2.09 5.78 6.23
C ALA A 100 2.19 7.32 6.28
N LYS A 101 1.60 7.93 7.31
CA LYS A 101 1.72 9.37 7.56
C LYS A 101 3.17 9.80 7.77
N LYS A 102 3.94 9.04 8.57
CA LYS A 102 5.34 9.34 8.87
C LYS A 102 6.24 9.38 7.62
N TYR A 103 5.97 8.51 6.63
CA TYR A 103 6.78 8.42 5.40
C TYR A 103 6.09 8.99 4.16
N GLY A 104 4.96 9.68 4.32
CA GLY A 104 4.28 10.36 3.22
C GLY A 104 3.67 9.41 2.18
N TYR A 105 3.26 8.20 2.59
CA TYR A 105 2.52 7.30 1.72
C TYR A 105 1.05 7.71 1.65
N GLU A 106 0.49 7.73 0.44
CA GLU A 106 -0.95 7.65 0.30
C GLU A 106 -1.45 6.29 0.77
N ILE A 107 -2.69 6.24 1.25
CA ILE A 107 -3.31 4.99 1.68
C ILE A 107 -4.49 4.73 0.75
N ARG A 108 -4.56 3.51 0.22
CA ARG A 108 -5.72 3.00 -0.51
C ARG A 108 -6.32 1.85 0.29
N ILE A 109 -7.60 1.96 0.61
CA ILE A 109 -8.33 0.91 1.31
C ILE A 109 -9.05 0.06 0.29
N ARG A 110 -8.87 -1.25 0.40
CA ARG A 110 -9.64 -2.22 -0.34
C ARG A 110 -10.57 -2.98 0.59
N SER A 111 -11.86 -2.79 0.34
CA SER A 111 -12.96 -3.64 0.83
C SER A 111 -13.46 -4.49 -0.33
N GLY A 112 -14.14 -5.59 -0.05
CA GLY A 112 -14.48 -6.61 -1.03
C GLY A 112 -15.67 -6.28 -1.95
N GLY A 113 -15.55 -5.26 -2.81
CA GLY A 113 -16.14 -5.37 -4.15
C GLY A 113 -16.93 -4.20 -4.75
N HIS A 114 -16.79 -2.95 -4.28
CA HIS A 114 -17.53 -1.81 -4.87
C HIS A 114 -16.67 -0.78 -5.62
N ASP A 115 -15.35 -0.97 -5.67
CA ASP A 115 -14.46 -0.07 -6.40
C ASP A 115 -14.36 -0.47 -7.89
N PHE A 116 -15.41 -0.12 -8.63
CA PHE A 116 -15.46 -0.34 -10.08
C PHE A 116 -14.43 0.51 -10.84
N GLU A 117 -14.04 1.65 -10.28
CA GLU A 117 -13.09 2.60 -10.87
C GLU A 117 -11.62 2.21 -10.61
N GLY A 118 -11.36 1.33 -9.65
CA GLY A 118 -10.01 0.84 -9.34
C GLY A 118 -9.19 1.79 -8.45
N LEU A 119 -9.82 2.79 -7.84
CA LEU A 119 -9.17 3.78 -6.99
C LEU A 119 -8.58 3.16 -5.71
N SER A 120 -9.13 2.05 -5.24
CA SER A 120 -8.58 1.23 -4.15
C SER A 120 -7.33 0.44 -4.56
N TYR A 121 -6.99 0.37 -5.86
CA TYR A 121 -5.95 -0.51 -6.39
C TYR A 121 -4.73 0.21 -6.99
N THR A 122 -4.85 1.51 -7.29
CA THR A 122 -3.81 2.28 -7.97
C THR A 122 -3.75 3.74 -7.50
N SER A 123 -2.58 4.35 -7.61
CA SER A 123 -2.34 5.78 -7.37
C SER A 123 -1.19 6.25 -8.27
N ASP A 124 -1.18 7.54 -8.61
CA ASP A 124 -0.11 8.19 -9.35
C ASP A 124 1.12 8.47 -8.48
N VAL A 125 0.98 8.37 -7.14
CA VAL A 125 2.05 8.54 -6.17
C VAL A 125 2.31 7.25 -5.39
N PRO A 126 3.47 7.08 -4.74
CA PRO A 126 3.72 5.93 -3.88
C PRO A 126 2.64 5.78 -2.81
N PHE A 127 2.06 4.59 -2.71
CA PHE A 127 0.95 4.32 -1.81
C PHE A 127 1.06 2.95 -1.15
N VAL A 128 0.40 2.83 0.00
CA VAL A 128 0.20 1.58 0.73
C VAL A 128 -1.24 1.15 0.57
N MET A 129 -1.46 -0.13 0.30
CA MET A 129 -2.79 -0.72 0.24
C MET A 129 -3.10 -1.41 1.56
N ILE A 130 -4.25 -1.08 2.17
CA ILE A 130 -4.80 -1.84 3.31
C ILE A 130 -5.94 -2.70 2.78
N ASP A 131 -5.78 -4.01 2.83
CA ASP A 131 -6.71 -4.98 2.26
C ASP A 131 -7.47 -5.77 3.34
N PHE A 132 -8.76 -5.46 3.46
CA PHE A 132 -9.67 -6.06 4.43
C PHE A 132 -10.31 -7.37 3.95
N THR A 133 -9.99 -7.83 2.73
CA THR A 133 -10.60 -9.04 2.16
C THR A 133 -10.46 -10.27 3.08
N ASN A 134 -9.34 -10.38 3.82
CA ASN A 134 -9.11 -11.47 4.77
C ASN A 134 -9.82 -11.30 6.14
N MET A 135 -10.20 -10.09 6.56
CA MET A 135 -10.88 -9.87 7.85
C MET A 135 -12.33 -10.38 7.84
N ARG A 136 -12.97 -10.47 6.67
CA ARG A 136 -14.35 -11.02 6.52
C ARG A 136 -14.48 -12.47 7.00
N ARG A 137 -13.41 -13.27 6.93
CA ARG A 137 -13.42 -14.66 7.42
C ARG A 137 -13.49 -14.80 8.94
N MET A 138 -13.18 -13.73 9.70
CA MET A 138 -13.22 -13.75 11.16
C MET A 138 -14.56 -13.25 11.74
N GLU A 139 -15.42 -12.63 10.92
CA GLU A 139 -16.75 -12.15 11.33
C GLU A 139 -17.72 -13.25 11.67
N GLU A 140 -17.56 -14.43 11.08
CA GLU A 140 -18.41 -15.58 11.36
C GLU A 140 -18.35 -16.01 12.85
N TYR A 141 -17.40 -15.47 13.62
CA TYR A 141 -17.22 -15.67 15.05
C TYR A 141 -17.52 -14.44 15.94
N SER A 142 -18.02 -13.32 15.41
CA SER A 142 -18.24 -12.09 16.16
C SER A 142 -19.70 -11.82 16.52
N GLU A 143 -19.99 -11.75 17.82
CA GLU A 143 -21.33 -11.53 18.37
C GLU A 143 -21.68 -10.03 18.54
N THR A 144 -21.01 -9.12 17.84
CA THR A 144 -21.31 -7.67 17.91
C THR A 144 -22.26 -7.23 16.80
N ALA A 145 -23.24 -6.39 17.15
CA ALA A 145 -24.28 -5.87 16.24
C ALA A 145 -23.77 -5.06 15.01
N ILE A 146 -22.45 -4.84 14.90
CA ILE A 146 -21.80 -4.26 13.72
C ILE A 146 -20.73 -5.26 13.24
N PRO A 147 -20.80 -5.73 11.99
CA PRO A 147 -19.78 -6.61 11.40
C PRO A 147 -18.37 -5.94 11.39
N TYR A 148 -17.29 -6.68 11.67
CA TYR A 148 -15.95 -6.14 11.96
C TYR A 148 -15.32 -5.28 10.82
N PRO A 149 -15.24 -5.71 9.55
CA PRO A 149 -14.89 -4.88 8.40
C PRO A 149 -15.74 -3.62 8.29
N HIS A 150 -17.05 -3.65 8.56
CA HIS A 150 -17.83 -2.41 8.59
C HIS A 150 -17.35 -1.49 9.71
N ARG A 151 -17.02 -2.03 10.89
CA ARG A 151 -16.46 -1.25 12.00
C ARG A 151 -15.08 -0.68 11.67
N ALA A 152 -14.18 -1.50 11.10
CA ALA A 152 -12.84 -1.08 10.73
C ALA A 152 -12.86 -0.04 9.60
N GLU A 153 -13.79 -0.18 8.65
CA GLU A 153 -14.00 0.78 7.56
C GLU A 153 -14.57 2.10 8.09
N VAL A 154 -15.51 2.07 9.05
CA VAL A 154 -16.02 3.26 9.75
C VAL A 154 -14.93 3.92 10.61
N ASP A 155 -14.14 3.14 11.34
CA ASP A 155 -13.01 3.66 12.14
C ASP A 155 -11.97 4.29 11.22
N LEU A 156 -11.68 3.66 10.08
CA LEU A 156 -10.79 4.21 9.07
C LEU A 156 -11.33 5.50 8.47
N GLU A 157 -12.58 5.52 8.00
CA GLU A 157 -13.22 6.71 7.45
C GLU A 157 -13.24 7.85 8.48
N TYR A 158 -13.44 7.52 9.76
CA TYR A 158 -13.27 8.46 10.87
C TYR A 158 -11.84 8.99 10.97
N PHE A 159 -10.81 8.14 10.95
CA PHE A 159 -9.40 8.55 10.98
C PHE A 159 -8.95 9.33 9.73
N PHE A 160 -9.50 9.01 8.56
CA PHE A 160 -9.28 9.73 7.32
C PHE A 160 -9.85 11.15 7.37
N ASN A 161 -11.08 11.29 7.90
CA ASN A 161 -11.73 12.58 8.05
C ASN A 161 -11.23 13.37 9.26
N HIS A 162 -10.55 12.72 10.21
CA HIS A 162 -9.99 13.32 11.42
C HIS A 162 -8.51 12.93 11.61
N PRO A 163 -7.59 13.43 10.76
CA PRO A 163 -6.18 13.03 10.80
C PRO A 163 -5.42 13.45 12.09
N GLN A 164 -6.05 14.28 12.94
CA GLN A 164 -5.57 14.63 14.28
C GLN A 164 -6.01 13.64 15.37
N SER A 165 -7.03 12.82 15.12
CA SER A 165 -7.49 11.79 16.07
C SER A 165 -6.80 10.45 15.88
N ILE A 166 -5.87 10.33 14.91
CA ILE A 166 -4.98 9.17 14.81
C ILE A 166 -4.16 9.13 16.10
N PRO A 167 -4.29 8.08 16.94
CA PRO A 167 -3.54 8.00 18.19
C PRO A 167 -2.05 8.05 17.86
N VAL A 168 -1.39 9.09 18.37
CA VAL A 168 0.07 9.17 18.42
C VAL A 168 0.45 8.39 19.68
N PHE A 169 0.75 7.10 19.52
CA PHE A 169 1.30 6.28 20.60
C PHE A 169 2.72 6.72 20.94
#